data_AF-A0A1C7NHX0-F1
#
_entry.id   AF-A0A1C7NHX0-F1
#
_cell.length_a   1.000
_cell.length_b   1.000
_cell.length_c   1.000
_cell.angle_alpha   90.00
_cell.angle_beta   90.00
_cell.angle_gamma   90.00
#
_symmetry.space_group_name_H-M   'P 1'
#
loop_
_entity.id
_entity.type
_entity.pdbx_description
1 polymer ?
#
loop_
_entity_poly.entity_id
_entity_poly.type
_entity_poly.pdbx_seq_one_letter_code
_entity_poly.pdbx_strand_id
1 'polypeptide(L)'
;MDEYGFESRLRHLEHILVGQQSHQLTKTTSDSIYKRLDAIQKELNSVYKNNKPVKEFVAKYDGHAKLLNPNSSTYNLERETLAPDVKLELLLAAQEDLEKFAQEVKQVKDLEYVVNGTDFDVIETLGPKLAPLEVTHADQVKELNDLTRQISQFMERYNGTINTLSEIFIQWDHILTNLETHITALEHEKKATH
;
A
#
# COMPACT_ATOMS: atom_id res chain seq x y z
N MET A 1 1.66 -3.85 15.00
CA MET A 1 0.97 -5.15 15.16
C MET A 1 1.66 -5.82 16.33
N ASP A 2 1.17 -5.55 17.53
CA ASP A 2 1.94 -5.80 18.75
C ASP A 2 1.91 -7.28 19.11
N GLU A 3 2.99 -7.98 18.78
CA GLU A 3 3.20 -9.41 19.02
C GLU A 3 3.00 -9.78 20.51
N TYR A 4 3.25 -8.83 21.41
CA TYR A 4 3.10 -8.95 22.87
C TYR A 4 1.69 -8.66 23.41
N GLY A 5 0.79 -8.08 22.61
CA GLY A 5 -0.55 -7.71 23.05
C GLY A 5 -1.45 -8.92 23.30
N PHE A 6 -1.33 -9.95 22.46
CA PHE A 6 -2.10 -11.19 22.59
C PHE A 6 -1.60 -12.04 23.75
N GLU A 7 -0.29 -12.15 23.94
CA GLU A 7 0.28 -12.94 25.04
C GLU A 7 -0.04 -12.33 26.40
N SER A 8 -0.01 -11.00 26.52
CA SER A 8 -0.41 -10.30 27.75
C SER A 8 -1.89 -10.53 28.08
N ARG A 9 -2.77 -10.48 27.06
CA ARG A 9 -4.21 -10.81 27.22
C ARG A 9 -4.44 -12.27 27.57
N LEU A 10 -3.67 -13.18 26.97
CA LEU A 10 -3.74 -14.61 27.27
C LEU A 10 -3.34 -14.89 28.72
N ARG A 11 -2.22 -14.31 29.19
CA ARG A 11 -1.78 -14.40 30.59
C ARG A 11 -2.80 -13.79 31.56
N HIS A 12 -3.43 -12.68 31.18
CA HIS A 12 -4.47 -12.07 32.00
C HIS A 12 -5.71 -12.98 32.11
N LEU A 13 -6.14 -13.58 31.00
CA LEU A 13 -7.24 -14.54 30.99
C LEU A 13 -6.90 -15.81 31.79
N GLU A 14 -5.69 -16.33 31.63
CA GLU A 14 -5.20 -17.47 32.42
C GLU A 14 -5.17 -17.14 33.91
N HIS A 15 -4.70 -15.93 34.27
CA HIS A 15 -4.69 -15.46 35.66
C HIS A 15 -6.10 -15.34 36.25
N ILE A 16 -7.07 -14.80 35.50
CA ILE A 16 -8.47 -14.70 35.93
C ILE A 16 -9.11 -16.08 36.10
N LEU A 17 -8.79 -17.02 35.20
CA LEU A 17 -9.50 -18.29 35.09
C LEU A 17 -8.93 -19.38 36.01
N VAL A 18 -7.62 -19.37 36.25
CA VAL A 18 -6.92 -20.36 37.09
C VAL A 18 -6.60 -19.80 38.48
N GLY A 19 -6.46 -18.48 38.61
CA GLY A 19 -6.05 -17.83 39.85
C GLY A 19 -4.62 -18.18 40.28
N GLN A 20 -4.13 -17.48 41.31
CA GLN A 20 -2.76 -17.58 41.83
C GLN A 20 -2.41 -18.92 42.53
N GLN A 21 -3.31 -19.92 42.49
CA GLN A 21 -3.24 -21.18 43.23
C GLN A 21 -3.02 -22.39 42.31
N SER A 22 -2.08 -22.31 41.37
CA SER A 22 -1.69 -23.43 40.51
C SER A 22 -1.09 -24.63 41.27
N HIS A 23 -0.75 -24.50 42.56
CA HIS A 23 -0.10 -25.54 43.35
C HIS A 23 -1.04 -26.37 44.26
N GLN A 24 -2.35 -26.09 44.31
CA GLN A 24 -3.28 -26.86 45.16
C GLN A 24 -4.44 -27.55 44.41
N LEU A 25 -4.53 -27.43 43.09
CA LEU A 25 -5.50 -28.21 42.30
C LEU A 25 -4.95 -29.60 41.97
N THR A 26 -4.56 -30.35 43.01
CA THR A 26 -4.40 -31.80 42.88
C THR A 26 -5.71 -32.46 43.32
N LYS A 27 -6.38 -33.09 42.35
CA LYS A 27 -7.47 -34.07 42.54
C LYS A 27 -8.70 -33.56 43.31
N THR A 28 -9.61 -32.85 42.64
CA THR A 28 -11.09 -33.01 42.73
C THR A 28 -11.84 -31.86 42.04
N THR A 29 -11.60 -31.58 40.76
CA THR A 29 -12.41 -30.57 40.04
C THR A 29 -12.57 -30.96 38.58
N SER A 30 -13.22 -32.10 38.32
CA SER A 30 -13.60 -32.56 36.97
C SER A 30 -14.84 -31.86 36.40
N ASP A 31 -15.40 -30.90 37.12
CA ASP A 31 -16.53 -30.11 36.64
C ASP A 31 -16.02 -28.83 35.98
N SER A 32 -16.43 -28.62 34.73
CA SER A 32 -16.15 -27.40 33.98
C SER A 32 -16.59 -26.17 34.77
N ILE A 33 -15.84 -25.07 34.65
CA ILE A 33 -16.17 -23.77 35.27
C ILE A 33 -17.62 -23.38 34.95
N TYR A 34 -18.08 -23.76 33.76
CA TYR A 34 -19.46 -23.60 33.33
C TYR A 34 -20.49 -24.27 34.27
N LYS A 35 -20.24 -25.50 34.75
CA LYS A 35 -21.13 -26.17 35.72
C LYS A 35 -21.13 -25.49 37.08
N ARG A 36 -19.98 -24.95 37.52
CA ARG A 36 -19.91 -24.18 38.77
C ARG A 36 -20.64 -22.85 38.64
N LEU A 37 -20.46 -22.17 37.52
CA LEU A 37 -21.17 -20.94 37.22
C LEU A 37 -22.68 -21.20 37.16
N ASP A 38 -23.12 -22.29 36.54
CA ASP A 38 -24.53 -22.69 36.48
C ASP A 38 -25.09 -23.06 37.87
N ALA A 39 -24.32 -23.76 38.71
CA ALA A 39 -24.70 -24.04 40.09
C ALA A 39 -24.82 -22.75 40.92
N ILE A 40 -23.83 -21.85 40.85
CA ILE A 40 -23.84 -20.56 41.52
C ILE A 40 -24.98 -19.68 40.98
N GLN A 41 -25.25 -19.70 39.69
CA GLN A 41 -26.35 -18.97 39.08
C GLN A 41 -27.70 -19.50 39.55
N LYS A 42 -27.85 -20.82 39.72
CA LYS A 42 -29.06 -21.44 40.28
C LYS A 42 -29.24 -21.08 41.75
N GLU A 43 -28.16 -21.09 42.54
CA GLU A 43 -28.19 -20.66 43.94
C GLU A 43 -28.50 -19.16 44.06
N LEU A 44 -27.87 -18.31 43.26
CA LEU A 44 -28.09 -16.87 43.24
C LEU A 44 -29.53 -16.55 42.82
N ASN A 45 -30.07 -17.25 41.83
CA ASN A 45 -31.47 -17.10 41.43
C ASN A 45 -32.44 -17.61 42.50
N SER A 46 -32.09 -18.66 43.24
CA SER A 46 -32.86 -19.13 44.39
C SER A 46 -32.88 -18.07 45.51
N VAL A 47 -31.72 -17.52 45.86
CA VAL A 47 -31.57 -16.44 46.84
C VAL A 47 -32.31 -15.18 46.41
N TYR A 48 -32.25 -14.81 45.12
CA TYR A 48 -32.97 -13.67 44.56
C TYR A 48 -34.50 -13.86 44.62
N LYS A 49 -35.00 -15.07 44.39
CA LYS A 49 -36.44 -15.39 44.50
C LYS A 49 -36.92 -15.43 45.95
N ASN A 50 -36.08 -15.91 46.87
CA ASN A 50 -36.44 -16.10 48.28
C ASN A 50 -36.35 -14.80 49.10
N ASN A 51 -35.51 -13.84 48.70
CA ASN A 51 -35.30 -12.59 49.44
C ASN A 51 -35.96 -11.39 48.73
N LYS A 52 -37.21 -11.07 49.14
CA LYS A 52 -37.90 -9.82 48.78
C LYS A 52 -37.05 -8.54 48.94
N PRO A 53 -36.26 -8.33 50.02
CA PRO A 53 -35.47 -7.10 50.16
C PRO A 53 -34.34 -6.99 49.13
N VAL A 54 -33.76 -8.11 48.67
CA VAL A 54 -32.74 -8.12 47.61
C VAL A 54 -33.38 -7.75 46.27
N LYS A 55 -34.57 -8.28 45.99
CA LYS A 55 -35.33 -7.92 44.79
C LYS A 55 -35.69 -6.43 44.77
N GLU A 56 -36.10 -5.88 45.91
CA GLU A 56 -36.40 -4.45 46.05
C GLU A 56 -35.13 -3.58 45.93
N PHE A 57 -34.01 -4.02 46.50
CA PHE A 57 -32.71 -3.35 46.35
C PHE A 57 -32.25 -3.35 44.89
N VAL A 58 -32.31 -4.49 44.19
CA VAL A 58 -31.94 -4.58 42.77
C VAL A 58 -32.84 -3.70 41.90
N ALA A 59 -34.16 -3.67 42.16
CA ALA A 59 -35.08 -2.79 41.44
C ALA A 59 -34.77 -1.30 41.67
N LYS A 60 -34.41 -0.90 42.91
CA LYS A 60 -33.97 0.47 43.21
C LYS A 60 -32.58 0.75 42.62
N TYR A 61 -31.68 -0.22 42.65
CA TYR A 61 -30.35 -0.12 42.09
C TYR A 61 -30.41 0.05 40.58
N ASP A 62 -31.21 -0.73 39.83
CA ASP A 62 -31.34 -0.58 38.38
C ASP A 62 -31.84 0.82 37.97
N GLY A 63 -32.76 1.40 38.76
CA GLY A 63 -33.24 2.77 38.56
C GLY A 63 -32.18 3.84 38.82
N HIS A 64 -31.28 3.60 39.78
CA HIS A 64 -30.23 4.54 40.19
C HIS A 64 -28.82 4.15 39.72
N ALA A 65 -28.68 3.06 38.95
CA ALA A 65 -27.40 2.50 38.54
C ALA A 65 -26.60 3.50 37.70
N LYS A 66 -27.31 4.32 36.92
CA LYS A 66 -26.72 5.42 36.13
C LYS A 66 -26.16 6.55 36.99
N LEU A 67 -26.73 6.77 38.18
CA LEU A 67 -26.28 7.78 39.14
C LEU A 67 -25.19 7.25 40.09
N LEU A 68 -25.19 5.94 40.33
CA LEU A 68 -24.27 5.28 41.26
C LEU A 68 -23.00 4.75 40.58
N ASN A 69 -22.98 4.64 39.25
CA ASN A 69 -21.79 4.25 38.52
C ASN A 69 -20.84 5.46 38.39
N PRO A 70 -19.70 5.49 39.10
CA PRO A 70 -18.80 6.65 39.13
C PRO A 70 -18.24 7.02 37.76
N ASN A 71 -18.25 6.09 36.80
CA ASN A 71 -17.80 6.37 35.42
C ASN A 71 -18.86 7.09 34.58
N SER A 72 -20.14 6.99 34.97
CA SER A 72 -21.27 7.57 34.24
C SER A 72 -21.85 8.79 34.93
N SER A 73 -21.85 8.84 36.26
CA SER A 73 -22.59 9.86 37.01
C SER A 73 -21.86 11.19 37.16
N THR A 74 -20.55 11.19 37.39
CA THR A 74 -19.79 12.43 37.60
C THR A 74 -19.69 13.24 36.30
N TYR A 75 -19.19 12.62 35.24
CA TYR A 75 -18.97 13.30 33.96
C TYR A 75 -20.26 13.70 33.22
N ASN A 76 -21.33 12.90 33.30
CA ASN A 76 -22.59 13.27 32.62
C ASN A 76 -23.38 14.30 33.41
N LEU A 77 -23.42 14.20 34.74
CA LEU A 77 -24.13 15.20 35.55
C LEU A 77 -23.41 16.54 35.49
N GLU A 78 -22.08 16.57 35.54
CA GLU A 78 -21.28 17.80 35.35
C GLU A 78 -21.49 18.38 33.94
N ARG A 79 -21.55 17.55 32.88
CA ARG A 79 -21.87 18.04 31.53
C ARG A 79 -23.26 18.64 31.39
N GLU A 80 -24.25 18.02 32.03
CA GLU A 80 -25.64 18.47 31.97
C GLU A 80 -25.89 19.70 32.85
N THR A 81 -25.20 19.79 33.99
CA THR A 81 -25.27 20.92 34.94
C THR A 81 -24.31 22.08 34.63
N LEU A 82 -23.48 21.99 33.59
CA LEU A 82 -22.66 23.11 33.10
C LEU A 82 -23.55 24.35 32.92
N ALA A 83 -23.21 25.40 33.67
CA ALA A 83 -23.85 26.70 33.60
C ALA A 83 -23.73 27.28 32.18
N PRO A 84 -24.74 28.04 31.70
CA PRO A 84 -24.75 28.58 30.34
C PRO A 84 -23.51 29.44 30.03
N ASP A 85 -22.98 30.15 31.03
CA ASP A 85 -21.78 30.98 30.88
C ASP A 85 -20.53 30.15 30.58
N VAL A 86 -20.37 28.98 31.23
CA VAL A 86 -19.24 28.07 31.00
C VAL A 86 -19.36 27.39 29.63
N LYS A 87 -20.58 27.09 29.18
CA LYS A 87 -20.82 26.58 27.82
C LYS A 87 -20.44 27.61 26.76
N LEU A 88 -20.71 28.89 27.02
CA LEU A 88 -20.35 29.99 26.13
C LEU A 88 -18.83 30.18 26.07
N GLU A 89 -18.15 30.17 27.22
CA GLU A 89 -16.69 30.24 27.27
C GLU A 89 -16.02 29.06 26.54
N LEU A 90 -16.55 27.83 26.74
CA LEU A 90 -16.07 26.64 26.03
C LEU A 90 -16.26 26.76 24.52
N LEU A 91 -17.41 27.31 24.07
CA LEU A 91 -17.71 27.49 22.66
C LEU A 91 -16.80 28.55 22.02
N LEU A 92 -16.53 29.64 22.74
CA LEU A 92 -15.58 30.66 22.29
C LEU A 92 -14.15 30.11 22.22
N ALA A 93 -13.73 29.32 23.22
CA ALA A 93 -12.43 28.67 23.21
C ALA A 93 -12.29 27.66 22.07
N ALA A 94 -13.37 26.95 21.72
CA ALA A 94 -13.40 25.97 20.64
C ALA A 94 -13.72 26.57 19.26
N GLN A 95 -14.00 27.87 19.15
CA GLN A 95 -14.49 28.48 17.92
C GLN A 95 -13.49 28.32 16.76
N GLU A 96 -12.21 28.61 17.00
CA GLU A 96 -11.17 28.49 15.95
C GLU A 96 -11.02 27.05 15.45
N ASP A 97 -11.13 26.08 16.36
CA ASP A 97 -11.03 24.67 16.00
C ASP A 97 -12.27 24.17 15.25
N LEU A 98 -13.46 24.67 15.61
CA LEU A 98 -14.70 24.41 14.89
C LEU A 98 -14.67 25.03 13.48
N GLU A 99 -14.11 26.23 13.34
CA GLU A 99 -13.94 26.87 12.03
C GLU A 99 -12.96 26.12 11.14
N LYS A 100 -11.81 25.68 11.68
CA LYS A 100 -10.85 24.81 10.97
C LYS A 100 -11.50 23.50 10.56
N PHE A 101 -12.20 22.83 11.49
CA PHE A 101 -12.90 21.59 11.20
C PHE A 101 -13.97 21.77 10.12
N ALA A 102 -14.73 22.88 10.15
CA ALA A 102 -15.71 23.19 9.11
C ALA A 102 -15.05 23.39 7.73
N GLN A 103 -13.87 24.01 7.68
CA GLN A 103 -13.10 24.14 6.44
C GLN A 103 -12.58 22.79 5.95
N GLU A 104 -12.05 21.95 6.83
CA GLU A 104 -11.59 20.60 6.51
C GLU A 104 -12.73 19.71 6.00
N VAL A 105 -13.89 19.73 6.66
CA VAL A 105 -15.09 18.99 6.22
C VAL A 105 -15.56 19.48 4.86
N LYS A 106 -15.50 20.80 4.61
CA LYS A 106 -15.81 21.35 3.28
C LYS A 106 -14.84 20.84 2.22
N GLN A 107 -13.53 20.82 2.51
CA GLN A 107 -12.53 20.26 1.61
C GLN A 107 -12.78 18.78 1.33
N VAL A 108 -13.10 17.99 2.36
CA VAL A 108 -13.43 16.56 2.21
C VAL A 108 -14.66 16.37 1.33
N LYS A 109 -15.69 17.18 1.51
CA LYS A 109 -16.89 17.15 0.66
C LYS A 109 -16.57 17.57 -0.77
N ASP A 110 -15.73 18.59 -0.95
CA ASP A 110 -15.26 19.00 -2.27
C ASP A 110 -14.40 17.89 -2.92
N LEU A 111 -13.76 17.00 -2.17
CA LEU A 111 -12.99 15.86 -2.68
C LEU A 111 -13.83 14.58 -2.91
N GLU A 112 -15.11 14.59 -2.54
CA GLU A 112 -16.01 13.43 -2.68
C GLU A 112 -16.20 13.01 -4.15
N TYR A 113 -16.19 13.96 -5.08
CA TYR A 113 -16.30 13.67 -6.52
C TYR A 113 -15.06 12.95 -7.07
N VAL A 114 -13.89 13.13 -6.45
CA VAL A 114 -12.65 12.47 -6.89
C VAL A 114 -12.73 10.99 -6.50
N VAL A 115 -13.14 10.70 -5.27
CA VAL A 115 -13.26 9.30 -4.79
C VAL A 115 -14.37 8.54 -5.51
N ASN A 116 -15.49 9.22 -5.79
CA ASN A 116 -16.62 8.64 -6.54
C ASN A 116 -16.51 8.85 -8.06
N GLY A 117 -15.35 9.32 -8.54
CA GLY A 117 -15.14 9.58 -9.95
C GLY A 117 -15.26 8.29 -10.76
N THR A 118 -16.12 8.29 -11.77
CA THR A 118 -16.33 7.17 -12.71
C THR A 118 -15.06 6.76 -13.46
N ASP A 119 -14.01 7.57 -13.38
CA ASP A 119 -12.70 7.32 -13.99
C ASP A 119 -12.00 6.08 -13.40
N PHE A 120 -12.31 5.71 -12.15
CA PHE A 120 -11.77 4.48 -11.54
C PHE A 120 -12.41 3.21 -12.11
N ASP A 121 -13.67 3.25 -12.54
CA ASP A 121 -14.32 2.13 -13.24
C ASP A 121 -13.65 1.88 -14.60
N VAL A 122 -13.17 2.96 -15.23
CA VAL A 122 -12.45 2.88 -16.51
C VAL A 122 -11.11 2.13 -16.34
N ILE A 123 -10.45 2.24 -15.19
CA ILE A 123 -9.19 1.53 -14.90
C ILE A 123 -9.39 0.01 -14.89
N GLU A 124 -10.51 -0.49 -14.34
CA GLU A 124 -10.83 -1.93 -14.35
C GLU A 124 -11.03 -2.46 -15.78
N THR A 125 -11.50 -1.61 -16.71
CA THR A 125 -11.65 -1.98 -18.11
C THR A 125 -10.39 -1.77 -18.97
N LEU A 126 -9.55 -0.79 -18.64
CA LEU A 126 -8.34 -0.44 -19.40
C LEU A 126 -7.13 -1.27 -18.97
N GLY A 127 -7.03 -1.65 -17.70
CA GLY A 127 -5.97 -2.54 -17.19
C GLY A 127 -5.80 -3.83 -18.00
N PRO A 128 -6.86 -4.63 -18.23
CA PRO A 128 -6.75 -5.86 -19.03
C PRO A 128 -6.50 -5.60 -20.52
N LYS A 129 -6.76 -4.40 -21.03
CA LYS A 129 -6.43 -4.01 -22.42
C LYS A 129 -4.99 -3.52 -22.56
N LEU A 130 -4.41 -2.95 -21.50
CA LEU A 130 -3.03 -2.47 -21.49
C LEU A 130 -2.03 -3.62 -21.43
N ALA A 131 -2.32 -4.68 -20.66
CA ALA A 131 -1.45 -5.85 -20.54
C ALA A 131 -1.05 -6.51 -21.89
N PRO A 132 -1.98 -6.84 -22.82
CA PRO A 132 -1.59 -7.38 -24.13
C PRO A 132 -0.89 -6.35 -25.02
N LEU A 133 -1.19 -5.06 -24.85
CA LEU A 133 -0.52 -3.98 -25.58
C LEU A 133 0.94 -3.84 -25.16
N GLU A 134 1.23 -3.97 -23.86
CA GLU A 134 2.58 -3.92 -23.32
C GLU A 134 3.44 -5.09 -23.85
N VAL A 135 2.88 -6.30 -23.90
CA VAL A 135 3.53 -7.47 -24.50
C VAL A 135 3.83 -7.22 -25.98
N THR A 136 2.84 -6.73 -26.74
CA THR A 136 3.01 -6.43 -28.17
C THR A 136 4.09 -5.36 -28.38
N HIS A 137 4.12 -4.32 -27.55
CA HIS A 137 5.12 -3.27 -27.62
C HIS A 137 6.53 -3.80 -27.28
N ALA A 138 6.66 -4.67 -26.29
CA ALA A 138 7.94 -5.30 -25.96
C ALA A 138 8.49 -6.14 -27.12
N ASP A 139 7.63 -6.87 -27.82
CA ASP A 139 8.01 -7.64 -29.01
C ASP A 139 8.39 -6.74 -30.19
N GLN A 140 7.64 -5.66 -30.42
CA GLN A 140 7.98 -4.65 -31.44
C GLN A 140 9.34 -4.00 -31.17
N VAL A 141 9.66 -3.69 -29.91
CA VAL A 141 10.96 -3.11 -29.54
C VAL A 141 12.10 -4.11 -29.81
N LYS A 142 11.89 -5.40 -29.57
CA LYS A 142 12.88 -6.44 -29.90
C LYS A 142 13.10 -6.53 -31.41
N GLU A 143 12.02 -6.62 -32.18
CA GLU A 143 12.09 -6.71 -33.65
C GLU A 143 12.79 -5.48 -34.26
N LEU A 144 12.47 -4.28 -33.77
CA LEU A 144 13.10 -3.04 -34.20
C LEU A 144 14.60 -3.04 -33.90
N ASN A 145 15.02 -3.50 -32.72
CA ASN A 145 16.43 -3.59 -32.36
C ASN A 145 17.18 -4.60 -33.24
N ASP A 146 16.57 -5.76 -33.52
CA ASP A 146 17.16 -6.77 -34.39
C ASP A 146 17.28 -6.27 -35.84
N LEU A 147 16.26 -5.58 -36.35
CA LEU A 147 16.30 -4.96 -37.67
C LEU A 147 17.38 -3.86 -37.75
N THR A 148 17.47 -3.02 -36.72
CA THR A 148 18.48 -1.95 -36.63
C THR A 148 19.88 -2.56 -36.63
N ARG A 149 20.09 -3.66 -35.90
CA ARG A 149 21.35 -4.40 -35.89
C ARG A 149 21.69 -4.97 -37.27
N GLN A 150 20.71 -5.56 -37.96
CA GLN A 150 20.89 -6.07 -39.32
C GLN A 150 21.26 -4.97 -40.32
N ILE A 151 20.57 -3.83 -40.27
CA ILE A 151 20.87 -2.66 -41.12
C ILE A 151 22.28 -2.14 -40.83
N SER A 152 22.66 -2.07 -39.55
CA SER A 152 24.00 -1.61 -39.16
C SER A 152 25.09 -2.54 -39.69
N GLN A 153 24.89 -3.86 -39.60
CA GLN A 153 25.80 -4.85 -40.18
C GLN A 153 25.86 -4.76 -41.71
N PHE A 154 24.73 -4.50 -42.37
CA PHE A 154 24.70 -4.30 -43.81
C PHE A 154 25.48 -3.05 -44.23
N MET A 155 25.28 -1.93 -43.52
CA MET A 155 26.03 -0.69 -43.74
C MET A 155 27.53 -0.89 -43.54
N GLU A 156 27.93 -1.64 -42.51
CA GLU A 156 29.34 -1.95 -42.27
C GLU A 156 29.96 -2.77 -43.42
N ARG A 157 29.25 -3.80 -43.89
CA ARG A 157 29.70 -4.60 -45.05
C ARG A 157 29.77 -3.77 -46.33
N TYR A 158 28.79 -2.89 -46.53
CA TYR A 158 28.77 -1.98 -47.67
C TYR A 158 29.98 -1.04 -47.63
N ASN A 159 30.23 -0.40 -46.49
CA ASN A 159 31.39 0.47 -46.30
C ASN A 159 32.71 -0.28 -46.53
N GLY A 160 32.83 -1.51 -46.01
CA GLY A 160 33.99 -2.36 -46.27
C GLY A 160 34.18 -2.65 -47.76
N THR A 161 33.09 -3.00 -48.46
CA THR A 161 33.13 -3.27 -49.91
C THR A 161 33.55 -2.03 -50.69
N ILE A 162 32.98 -0.86 -50.39
CA ILE A 162 33.35 0.40 -51.02
C ILE A 162 34.81 0.74 -50.74
N ASN A 163 35.29 0.57 -49.52
CA ASN A 163 36.70 0.84 -49.20
C ASN A 163 37.65 -0.07 -49.99
N THR A 164 37.36 -1.38 -50.09
CA THR A 164 38.16 -2.30 -50.91
C THR A 164 38.11 -1.95 -52.39
N LEU A 165 36.95 -1.54 -52.90
CA LEU A 165 36.79 -1.11 -54.29
C LEU A 165 37.59 0.17 -54.57
N SER A 166 37.54 1.15 -53.65
CA SER A 166 38.35 2.37 -53.72
C SER A 166 39.84 2.06 -53.72
N GLU A 167 40.29 1.12 -52.88
CA GLU A 167 41.70 0.69 -52.85
C GLU A 167 42.13 0.04 -54.18
N ILE A 168 41.29 -0.81 -54.77
CA ILE A 168 41.54 -1.41 -56.09
C ILE A 168 41.63 -0.33 -57.18
N PHE A 169 40.74 0.67 -57.16
CA PHE A 169 40.78 1.77 -58.13
C PHE A 169 42.06 2.60 -58.00
N ILE A 170 42.51 2.88 -56.79
CA ILE A 170 43.79 3.58 -56.56
C ILE A 170 44.97 2.75 -57.09
N GLN A 171 44.98 1.44 -56.83
CA GLN A 171 46.03 0.57 -57.37
C GLN A 171 46.03 0.54 -58.91
N TRP A 172 44.86 0.50 -59.53
CA TRP A 172 44.73 0.55 -60.99
C TRP A 172 45.20 1.89 -61.57
N ASP A 173 44.88 3.00 -60.91
CA ASP A 173 45.35 4.33 -61.31
C ASP A 173 46.89 4.44 -61.24
N HIS A 174 47.50 3.88 -60.20
CA HIS A 174 48.95 3.79 -60.09
C HIS A 174 49.58 2.93 -61.20
N ILE A 175 48.99 1.77 -61.52
CA ILE A 175 49.48 0.91 -62.61
C ILE A 175 49.36 1.64 -63.94
N LEU A 176 48.24 2.30 -64.21
CA LEU A 176 48.01 3.05 -65.45
C LEU A 176 49.00 4.21 -65.59
N THR A 177 49.17 5.01 -64.53
CA THR A 177 50.14 6.11 -64.49
C THR A 177 51.58 5.61 -64.73
N ASN A 178 51.95 4.47 -64.14
CA ASN A 178 53.27 3.86 -64.36
C ASN A 178 53.46 3.39 -65.81
N LEU A 179 52.41 2.87 -66.46
CA LEU A 179 52.46 2.50 -67.87
C LEU A 179 52.55 3.73 -68.77
N GLU A 180 51.78 4.78 -68.50
CA GLU A 180 51.84 6.05 -69.24
C GLU A 180 53.20 6.72 -69.14
N THR A 181 53.78 6.76 -67.93
CA THR A 181 55.14 7.29 -67.72
C THR A 181 56.21 6.46 -68.43
N HIS A 182 56.06 5.13 -68.48
CA HIS A 182 56.97 4.28 -69.24
C HIS A 182 56.85 4.48 -70.75
N ILE A 183 55.62 4.56 -71.28
CA ILE A 183 55.37 4.82 -72.70
C ILE A 183 55.91 6.19 -73.10
N THR A 184 55.64 7.24 -72.32
CA THR A 184 56.15 8.58 -72.60
C THR A 184 57.67 8.63 -72.57
N ALA A 185 58.34 7.92 -71.65
CA ALA A 185 59.80 7.78 -71.65
C ALA A 185 60.31 7.13 -72.96
N LEU A 186 59.68 6.03 -73.41
CA LEU A 186 60.03 5.38 -74.66
C LEU A 186 59.78 6.27 -75.89
N GLU A 187 58.71 7.08 -75.89
CA GLU A 187 58.44 8.04 -76.95
C GLU A 187 59.47 9.17 -77.00
N HIS A 188 59.96 9.62 -75.83
CA HIS A 188 61.04 10.60 -75.74
C HIS A 188 62.37 10.05 -76.25
N GLU A 189 62.73 8.80 -75.90
CA GLU A 189 63.93 8.14 -76.46
C GLU A 189 63.83 8.00 -77.98
N LYS A 190 62.67 7.57 -78.50
CA LYS A 190 62.43 7.41 -79.93
C LYS A 190 62.53 8.74 -80.69
N LYS A 191 62.06 9.84 -80.11
CA LYS A 191 62.17 11.20 -80.69
C LYS A 191 63.59 11.77 -80.60
N ALA A 192 64.42 11.34 -79.66
CA ALA A 192 65.81 11.79 -79.53
C ALA A 192 66.76 11.07 -80.51
N THR A 193 66.37 9.89 -81.01
CA THR A 193 67.13 9.12 -82.02
C THR A 193 66.78 9.42 -83.48
N HIS A 194 65.97 10.44 -83.76
CA HIS A 194 65.58 10.86 -85.11
C HIS A 194 65.92 12.32 -85.37
#